data_AF-A0A7X6NXA3-F1
#
_entry.id   AF-A0A7X6NXA3-F1
#
_cell.length_a   1.000
_cell.length_b   1.000
_cell.length_c   1.000
_cell.angle_alpha   90.00
_cell.angle_beta   90.00
_cell.angle_gamma   90.00
#
_symmetry.space_group_name_H-M   'P 1'
#
loop_
_entity.id
_entity.type
_entity.pdbx_description
1 polymer ?
#
loop_
_entity_poly.entity_id
_entity_poly.type
_entity_poly.pdbx_seq_one_letter_code
_entity_poly.pdbx_strand_id
1 'polypeptide(L)'
;MDRFHNAFMGYNKNEVNKFVSDVISEVEKMLTKSRQKDETIKLLSEQITRYKNMENTLNRVVLVAEEASHQIKKTARTEADVIIEDAKKNASRIVNDALMKAEEAEQAAENLRRNIYNYKKRVKTVIEEQLDVIDNLDKNIL
;
A
#
# COMPACT_ATOMS: atom_id res chain seq x y z
N MET A 1 -31.51 -46.72 -56.18
CA MET A 1 -31.62 -47.93 -55.34
C MET A 1 -31.33 -49.10 -56.23
N ASP A 2 -30.10 -49.62 -56.15
CA ASP A 2 -29.71 -50.81 -56.91
C ASP A 2 -30.50 -52.00 -56.34
N ARG A 3 -31.23 -52.70 -57.21
CA ARG A 3 -31.96 -53.92 -56.84
C ARG A 3 -31.08 -55.11 -57.18
N PHE A 4 -30.97 -56.07 -56.26
CA PHE A 4 -30.22 -57.31 -56.49
C PHE A 4 -30.79 -58.09 -57.68
N HIS A 5 -29.94 -58.69 -58.50
CA HIS A 5 -30.39 -59.56 -59.59
C HIS A 5 -31.03 -60.85 -59.04
N ASN A 6 -32.05 -61.38 -59.72
CA ASN A 6 -32.70 -62.63 -59.34
C ASN A 6 -31.96 -63.85 -59.95
N ALA A 7 -31.59 -64.81 -59.11
CA ALA A 7 -31.24 -66.18 -59.48
C ALA A 7 -32.51 -67.05 -59.49
N PHE A 8 -32.41 -68.31 -59.96
CA PHE A 8 -33.50 -69.28 -60.20
C PHE A 8 -34.47 -69.54 -59.01
N MET A 9 -34.25 -68.93 -57.84
CA MET A 9 -35.14 -68.99 -56.67
C MET A 9 -34.90 -67.83 -55.67
N GLY A 10 -34.64 -66.60 -56.14
CA GLY A 10 -34.50 -65.40 -55.26
C GLY A 10 -33.30 -64.54 -55.60
N TYR A 11 -32.88 -63.64 -54.71
CA TYR A 11 -31.76 -62.71 -54.98
C TYR A 11 -30.40 -63.39 -55.10
N ASN A 12 -29.50 -62.80 -55.90
CA ASN A 12 -28.12 -63.24 -56.08
C ASN A 12 -27.35 -63.13 -54.75
N LYS A 13 -27.08 -64.28 -54.14
CA LYS A 13 -26.41 -64.40 -52.85
C LYS A 13 -25.04 -63.69 -52.81
N ASN A 14 -24.30 -63.68 -53.93
CA ASN A 14 -22.98 -63.04 -53.98
C ASN A 14 -23.07 -61.51 -53.95
N GLU A 15 -24.04 -60.93 -54.66
CA GLU A 15 -24.29 -59.48 -54.65
C GLU A 15 -24.81 -59.02 -53.28
N VAL A 16 -25.71 -59.81 -52.67
CA VAL A 16 -26.22 -59.54 -51.32
C VAL A 16 -25.10 -59.61 -50.29
N ASN A 17 -24.25 -60.65 -50.33
CA ASN A 17 -23.13 -60.78 -49.40
C ASN A 17 -22.10 -59.64 -49.54
N LYS A 18 -21.82 -59.20 -50.77
CA LYS A 18 -20.93 -58.05 -51.00
C LYS A 18 -21.52 -56.76 -50.44
N PHE A 19 -22.80 -56.48 -50.72
CA PHE A 19 -23.48 -55.32 -50.16
C PHE A 19 -23.53 -55.33 -48.63
N VAL A 20 -23.83 -56.49 -48.03
CA VAL A 20 -23.81 -56.65 -46.57
C VAL A 20 -22.41 -56.39 -46.01
N SER A 21 -21.35 -56.90 -46.67
CA SER A 21 -19.97 -56.63 -46.26
C SER A 21 -19.59 -55.15 -46.37
N ASP A 22 -20.03 -54.46 -47.42
CA ASP A 22 -19.78 -53.03 -47.62
C ASP A 22 -20.51 -52.19 -46.56
N VAL A 23 -21.76 -52.54 -46.25
CA VAL A 23 -22.54 -51.89 -45.17
C VAL A 23 -21.89 -52.13 -43.80
N ILE A 24 -21.43 -53.35 -43.50
CA ILE A 24 -20.73 -53.66 -42.25
C ILE A 24 -19.47 -52.79 -42.13
N SER A 25 -18.65 -52.71 -43.19
CA SER A 25 -17.43 -51.91 -43.19
C SER A 25 -17.72 -50.41 -42.96
N GLU A 26 -18.75 -49.86 -43.60
CA GLU A 26 -19.08 -48.45 -43.45
C GLU A 26 -19.65 -48.15 -42.05
N VAL A 27 -20.47 -49.06 -41.50
CA VAL A 27 -20.97 -48.97 -40.12
C VAL A 27 -19.81 -49.04 -39.12
N GLU A 28 -18.82 -49.93 -39.32
CA GLU A 28 -17.63 -50.01 -38.46
C GLU A 28 -16.79 -48.72 -38.51
N LYS A 29 -16.61 -48.13 -39.69
CA LYS A 29 -15.94 -46.82 -39.83
C LYS A 29 -16.72 -45.72 -39.13
N MET A 30 -18.04 -45.68 -39.27
CA MET A 30 -18.90 -44.71 -38.58
C MET A 30 -18.80 -44.88 -37.06
N LEU A 31 -18.84 -46.11 -36.56
CA LEU A 31 -18.71 -46.42 -35.14
C LEU A 31 -17.35 -45.97 -34.58
N THR A 32 -16.28 -46.22 -35.32
CA THR A 32 -14.91 -45.81 -34.95
C THR A 32 -14.79 -44.28 -34.91
N LYS A 33 -15.32 -43.58 -35.91
CA LYS A 33 -15.37 -42.11 -35.92
C LYS A 33 -16.21 -41.55 -34.78
N SER A 34 -17.32 -42.20 -34.42
CA SER A 34 -18.15 -41.79 -33.28
C SER A 34 -17.34 -41.88 -31.99
N ARG A 35 -16.67 -43.00 -31.73
CA ARG A 35 -15.83 -43.18 -30.54
C ARG A 35 -14.72 -42.14 -30.44
N GLN A 36 -14.02 -41.86 -31.54
CA GLN A 36 -12.97 -40.82 -31.59
C GLN A 36 -13.52 -39.43 -31.29
N LYS A 37 -14.72 -39.10 -31.80
CA LYS A 37 -15.39 -37.84 -31.49
C LYS A 37 -15.79 -37.76 -30.03
N ASP A 38 -16.34 -38.84 -29.46
CA ASP A 38 -16.73 -38.90 -28.05
C ASP A 38 -15.52 -38.71 -27.11
N GLU A 39 -14.38 -39.33 -27.42
CA GLU A 39 -13.13 -39.12 -26.71
C GLU A 39 -12.64 -37.66 -26.81
N THR A 40 -12.70 -37.08 -28.01
CA THR A 40 -12.33 -35.68 -28.24
C THR A 40 -13.23 -34.72 -27.46
N ILE A 41 -14.55 -34.96 -27.47
CA ILE A 41 -15.53 -34.17 -26.72
C ILE A 41 -15.24 -34.25 -25.22
N LYS A 42 -14.91 -35.44 -24.72
CA LYS A 42 -14.53 -35.62 -23.31
C LYS A 42 -13.29 -34.81 -22.95
N LEU A 43 -12.22 -34.91 -23.74
CA LEU A 43 -10.98 -34.14 -23.53
C LEU A 43 -11.23 -32.63 -23.56
N LEU A 44 -11.98 -32.14 -24.55
CA LEU A 44 -12.32 -30.72 -24.66
C LEU A 44 -13.17 -30.25 -23.47
N SER A 45 -14.10 -31.08 -23.00
CA SER A 45 -14.94 -30.76 -21.83
C SER A 45 -14.10 -30.67 -20.54
N GLU A 46 -13.12 -31.56 -20.38
CA GLU A 46 -12.17 -31.51 -19.27
C GLU A 46 -11.30 -30.24 -19.33
N GLN A 47 -10.81 -29.87 -20.52
CA GLN A 47 -10.04 -28.63 -20.72
C GLN A 47 -10.86 -27.38 -20.42
N ILE A 48 -12.11 -27.31 -20.91
CA ILE A 48 -13.03 -26.20 -20.61
C ILE A 48 -13.23 -26.06 -19.09
N THR A 49 -13.41 -27.19 -18.39
CA THR A 49 -13.58 -27.18 -16.93
C THR A 49 -12.32 -26.64 -16.24
N ARG A 50 -11.13 -27.05 -16.68
CA ARG A 50 -9.86 -26.53 -16.16
C ARG A 50 -9.73 -25.02 -16.38
N TYR A 51 -10.05 -24.53 -17.59
CA TYR A 51 -9.98 -23.10 -17.90
C TYR A 51 -10.96 -22.29 -17.06
N LYS A 52 -12.20 -22.76 -16.87
CA LYS A 52 -13.18 -22.11 -15.99
C LYS A 52 -12.69 -22.02 -14.54
N ASN A 53 -12.07 -23.08 -14.03
CA ASN A 53 -11.52 -23.08 -12.67
C ASN A 53 -10.34 -22.10 -12.53
N MET A 54 -9.48 -22.02 -13.56
CA MET A 54 -8.37 -21.08 -13.61
C MET A 54 -8.87 -19.63 -13.68
N GLU A 55 -9.87 -19.35 -14.51
CA GLU A 55 -10.52 -18.04 -14.62
C GLU A 55 -11.14 -17.61 -13.29
N ASN A 56 -11.87 -18.50 -12.61
CA ASN A 56 -12.44 -18.23 -11.29
C ASN A 56 -11.36 -17.90 -10.26
N THR A 57 -10.24 -18.62 -10.31
CA THR A 57 -9.11 -18.37 -9.41
C THR A 57 -8.46 -17.01 -9.72
N LEU A 58 -8.25 -16.70 -10.99
CA LEU A 58 -7.68 -15.42 -11.41
C LEU A 58 -8.57 -14.25 -10.99
N ASN A 59 -9.89 -14.36 -11.20
CA ASN A 59 -10.85 -13.35 -10.76
C ASN A 59 -10.79 -13.11 -9.26
N ARG A 60 -10.66 -14.19 -8.46
CA ARG A 60 -10.48 -14.07 -7.00
C ARG A 60 -9.16 -13.38 -6.65
N VAL A 61 -8.07 -13.71 -7.33
CA VAL A 61 -6.76 -13.08 -7.09
C VAL A 61 -6.80 -11.59 -7.42
N VAL A 62 -7.46 -11.19 -8.51
CA VAL A 62 -7.63 -9.78 -8.87
C VAL A 62 -8.38 -9.03 -7.77
N LEU A 63 -9.50 -9.57 -7.30
CA LEU A 63 -10.29 -8.94 -6.24
C LEU A 63 -9.49 -8.79 -4.94
N VAL A 64 -8.74 -9.81 -4.55
CA VAL A 64 -7.86 -9.74 -3.37
C VAL A 64 -6.74 -8.71 -3.57
N ALA A 65 -6.17 -8.61 -4.76
CA ALA A 65 -5.14 -7.63 -5.07
C ALA A 65 -5.69 -6.19 -5.02
N GLU A 66 -6.92 -5.97 -5.51
CA GLU A 66 -7.61 -4.70 -5.41
C GLU A 66 -7.89 -4.31 -3.96
N GLU A 67 -8.43 -5.24 -3.16
CA GLU A 67 -8.68 -5.03 -1.73
C GLU A 67 -7.38 -4.71 -0.97
N ALA A 68 -6.31 -5.46 -1.22
CA ALA A 68 -5.00 -5.20 -0.64
C ALA A 68 -4.46 -3.83 -1.05
N SER A 69 -4.58 -3.45 -2.32
CA SER A 69 -4.18 -2.13 -2.82
C SER A 69 -4.95 -1.00 -2.12
N HIS A 70 -6.26 -1.17 -1.95
CA HIS A 70 -7.10 -0.23 -1.21
C HIS A 70 -6.69 -0.13 0.26
N GLN A 71 -6.43 -1.26 0.91
CA GLN A 71 -6.00 -1.29 2.30
C GLN A 71 -4.63 -0.62 2.48
N ILE A 72 -3.66 -0.89 1.60
CA ILE A 72 -2.35 -0.22 1.61
C ILE A 72 -2.51 1.29 1.48
N LYS A 73 -3.32 1.77 0.51
CA LYS A 73 -3.57 3.20 0.33
C LYS A 73 -4.23 3.84 1.55
N LYS A 74 -5.17 3.14 2.19
CA LYS A 74 -5.84 3.61 3.40
C LYS A 74 -4.85 3.74 4.56
N THR A 75 -4.10 2.68 4.84
CA THR A 75 -3.08 2.67 5.89
C THR A 75 -2.04 3.77 5.67
N ALA A 76 -1.50 3.90 4.45
CA ALA A 76 -0.50 4.92 4.13
C ALA A 76 -1.03 6.35 4.35
N ARG A 77 -2.31 6.62 4.05
CA ARG A 77 -2.94 7.92 4.33
C ARG A 77 -3.07 8.17 5.83
N THR A 78 -3.57 7.20 6.59
CA THR A 78 -3.69 7.31 8.05
C THR A 78 -2.32 7.51 8.72
N GLU A 79 -1.30 6.76 8.31
CA GLU A 79 0.07 6.94 8.82
C GLU A 79 0.63 8.31 8.46
N ALA A 80 0.40 8.80 7.24
CA ALA A 80 0.83 10.15 6.85
C ALA A 80 0.16 11.23 7.71
N ASP A 81 -1.14 11.10 7.98
CA ASP A 81 -1.85 12.05 8.84
C ASP A 81 -1.29 12.06 10.27
N VAL A 82 -1.00 10.87 10.84
CA VAL A 82 -0.36 10.74 12.16
C VAL A 82 1.02 11.38 12.18
N ILE A 83 1.85 11.14 11.17
CA ILE A 83 3.19 11.75 11.06
C ILE A 83 3.09 13.28 11.03
N ILE A 84 2.14 13.82 10.27
CA ILE A 84 1.92 15.27 10.18
C ILE A 84 1.45 15.83 11.54
N GLU A 85 0.55 15.15 12.22
CA GLU A 85 0.05 15.57 13.53
C GLU A 85 1.16 15.55 14.59
N ASP A 86 1.95 14.49 14.64
CA ASP A 86 3.09 14.36 15.56
C ASP A 86 4.17 15.41 15.26
N ALA A 87 4.46 15.68 13.99
CA ALA A 87 5.39 16.73 13.59
C ALA A 87 4.90 18.11 14.04
N LYS A 88 3.60 18.42 13.87
CA LYS A 88 3.00 19.67 14.34
C LYS A 88 3.09 19.79 15.86
N LYS A 89 2.77 18.74 16.60
CA LYS A 89 2.84 18.72 18.07
C LYS A 89 4.27 18.94 18.56
N ASN A 90 5.24 18.28 17.94
CA ASN A 90 6.66 18.46 18.26
C ASN A 90 7.15 19.87 17.96
N ALA A 91 6.75 20.44 16.81
CA ALA A 91 7.09 21.82 16.46
C ALA A 91 6.51 22.81 17.49
N SER A 92 5.24 22.66 17.87
CA SER A 92 4.62 23.50 18.90
C SER A 92 5.34 23.39 20.25
N ARG A 93 5.80 22.19 20.63
CA ARG A 93 6.59 21.99 21.85
C ARG A 93 7.93 22.72 21.77
N ILE A 94 8.66 22.57 20.66
CA ILE A 94 9.95 23.24 20.46
C ILE A 94 9.79 24.77 20.53
N VAL A 95 8.74 25.31 19.91
CA VAL A 95 8.46 26.75 19.95
C VAL A 95 8.14 27.20 21.37
N ASN A 96 7.32 26.45 22.12
CA ASN A 96 7.00 26.77 23.51
C ASN A 96 8.27 26.76 24.39
N ASP A 97 9.08 25.71 24.30
CA ASP A 97 10.34 25.60 25.05
C ASP A 97 11.30 26.75 24.72
N ALA A 98 11.36 27.17 23.45
CA ALA A 98 12.17 28.30 23.01
C ALA A 98 11.65 29.64 23.57
N LEU A 99 10.33 29.84 23.59
CA LEU A 99 9.71 31.03 24.16
C LEU A 99 9.96 31.12 25.67
N MET A 100 9.81 30.03 26.41
CA MET A 100 10.11 29.98 27.84
C MET A 100 11.57 30.34 28.13
N LYS A 101 12.52 29.77 27.36
CA LYS A 101 13.94 30.11 27.52
C LYS A 101 14.25 31.56 27.17
N ALA A 102 13.56 32.13 26.18
CA ALA A 102 13.72 33.53 25.82
C ALA A 102 13.22 34.45 26.95
N GLU A 103 12.07 34.14 27.54
CA GLU A 103 11.51 34.86 28.69
C GLU A 103 12.44 34.78 29.92
N GLU A 104 12.96 33.59 30.23
CA GLU A 104 13.94 33.41 31.30
C GLU A 104 15.21 34.24 31.07
N ALA A 105 15.73 34.25 29.84
CA ALA A 105 16.91 35.03 29.48
C ALA A 105 16.67 36.55 29.56
N GLU A 106 15.49 37.01 29.13
CA GLU A 106 15.09 38.41 29.21
C GLU A 106 14.97 38.86 30.68
N GLN A 107 14.32 38.06 31.52
CA GLN A 107 14.19 38.34 32.94
C GLN A 107 15.56 38.37 33.65
N ALA A 108 16.46 37.45 33.30
CA ALA A 108 17.83 37.44 33.81
C ALA A 108 18.61 38.69 33.39
N ALA A 109 18.46 39.13 32.14
CA ALA A 109 19.10 40.34 31.61
C ALA A 109 18.57 41.61 32.31
N GLU A 110 17.27 41.69 32.55
CA GLU A 110 16.65 42.81 33.29
C GLU A 110 17.17 42.87 34.73
N ASN A 111 17.20 41.73 35.42
CA ASN A 111 17.74 41.62 36.77
C ASN A 111 19.21 42.05 36.83
N LEU A 112 20.02 41.62 35.86
CA LEU A 112 21.42 42.02 35.76
C LEU A 112 21.56 43.54 35.55
N ARG A 113 20.76 44.15 34.67
CA ARG A 113 20.74 45.61 34.47
C ARG A 113 20.39 46.36 35.76
N ARG A 114 19.38 45.89 36.49
CA ARG A 114 18.99 46.47 37.78
C ARG A 114 20.11 46.37 38.82
N ASN A 115 20.78 45.22 38.89
CA ASN A 115 21.90 45.01 39.78
C ASN A 115 23.08 45.94 39.44
N ILE A 116 23.42 46.10 38.15
CA ILE A 116 24.46 47.04 37.71
C ILE A 116 24.10 48.48 38.09
N TYR A 117 22.85 48.89 37.88
CA TYR A 117 22.39 50.23 38.25
C TYR A 117 22.53 50.48 39.76
N ASN A 118 22.05 49.54 40.58
CA ASN A 118 22.15 49.63 42.04
C ASN A 118 23.61 49.63 42.51
N TYR A 119 24.47 48.81 41.90
CA TYR A 119 25.89 48.77 42.19
C TYR A 119 26.55 50.11 41.86
N LYS A 120 26.33 50.66 40.67
CA LYS A 120 26.85 51.98 40.27
C LYS A 120 26.42 53.08 41.24
N LYS A 121 25.15 53.09 41.65
CA LYS A 121 24.62 54.05 42.63
C LYS A 121 25.35 53.93 43.97
N ARG A 122 25.53 52.71 44.49
CA ARG A 122 26.27 52.46 45.74
C ARG A 122 27.71 52.93 45.67
N VAL A 123 28.42 52.60 44.59
CA VAL A 123 29.81 53.05 44.41
C VAL A 123 29.90 54.57 44.37
N LYS A 124 28.99 55.23 43.65
CA LYS A 124 28.92 56.69 43.60
C LYS A 124 28.74 57.30 44.99
N THR A 125 27.77 56.81 45.77
CA THR A 125 27.54 57.29 47.14
C THR A 125 28.77 57.11 48.04
N VAL A 126 29.44 55.96 47.98
CA VAL A 126 30.67 55.73 48.76
C VAL A 126 31.76 56.73 48.37
N ILE A 127 31.94 57.01 47.08
CA ILE A 127 32.94 57.99 46.62
C ILE A 127 32.58 59.41 47.08
N GLU A 128 31.31 59.81 46.99
CA GLU A 128 30.82 61.10 47.49
C GLU A 128 31.06 61.24 49.01
N GLU A 129 30.77 60.20 49.80
CA GLU A 129 31.06 60.16 51.24
C GLU A 129 32.56 60.29 51.54
N GLN A 130 33.43 59.63 50.76
CA GLN A 130 34.89 59.76 50.95
C GLN A 130 35.42 61.15 50.56
N LEU A 131 34.84 61.78 49.52
CA LEU A 131 35.19 63.15 49.15
C LEU A 131 34.81 64.14 50.25
N ASP A 132 33.60 64.01 50.82
CA ASP A 132 33.15 64.86 51.93
C ASP A 132 34.10 64.76 53.14
N VAL A 133 34.65 63.57 53.43
CA VAL A 133 35.64 63.39 54.51
C VAL A 133 36.92 64.18 54.22
N ILE A 134 37.44 64.11 52.98
CA ILE A 134 38.65 64.84 52.57
C ILE A 134 38.42 66.35 52.64
N ASP A 135 37.30 66.85 52.10
CA ASP A 135 36.95 68.27 52.11
C ASP A 135 36.82 68.81 53.55
N ASN A 136 36.35 68.00 54.49
CA ASN A 136 36.30 68.36 55.91
C ASN A 136 37.67 68.33 56.59
N LEU A 137 38.59 67.45 56.19
CA LEU A 137 39.96 67.45 56.69
C LEU A 137 40.71 68.70 56.24
N ASP A 138 40.58 69.08 54.96
CA ASP A 138 41.23 70.28 54.42
C ASP A 138 40.76 71.57 55.11
N LYS A 139 39.46 71.65 55.46
CA LYS A 139 38.91 72.76 56.24
C LYS A 139 39.42 72.86 57.67
N ASN A 140 39.91 71.76 58.25
CA ASN A 140 40.44 71.74 59.62
C ASN A 140 41.98 71.96 59.67
N ILE A 141 42.64 72.02 58.52
CA ILE A 141 44.11 72.20 58.40
C ILE A 141 44.46 73.67 58.03
N LEU A 142 43.48 74.49 57.66
CA LEU A 142 43.58 75.95 57.51
C LEU A 142 43.00 76.69 58.72
#